data_AF-A0AAN8VKV7-F1
#
_entry.id   AF-A0AAN8VKV7-F1
#
_cell.length_a   1.000
_cell.length_b   1.000
_cell.length_c   1.000
_cell.angle_alpha   90.00
_cell.angle_beta   90.00
_cell.angle_gamma   90.00
#
_symmetry.space_group_name_H-M   'P 1'
#
loop_
_entity.id
_entity.type
_entity.pdbx_description
1 polymer ?
#
loop_
_entity_poly.entity_id
_entity_poly.type
_entity_poly.pdbx_seq_one_letter_code
_entity_poly.pdbx_strand_id
1 'polypeptide(L)'
;MANYYDIDDIIMEDELIWVVFQRAENGVGLLDPGAESNTVEQGAKVELPFWLAQELHLRLVVTINVPQCFNQKTRKEIQADAVCVDLKNRCSYFYELGCKTAPLVGDRTIGSFLLYAFKSRYKDVLSNAHTAAFTVAPKFLSILTKEEIN
;
A
#
# COMPACT_ATOMS: atom_id res chain seq x y z
N MET A 1 13.05 11.11 7.45
CA MET A 1 12.49 12.44 7.15
C MET A 1 13.28 13.03 5.98
N ALA A 2 12.95 12.63 4.74
CA ALA A 2 13.61 13.20 3.55
C ALA A 2 12.61 13.72 2.48
N ASN A 3 11.30 13.49 2.63
CA ASN A 3 10.32 13.72 1.56
C ASN A 3 9.13 14.60 1.97
N TYR A 4 9.23 15.46 3.00
CA TYR A 4 8.08 16.26 3.46
C TYR A 4 7.41 17.13 2.38
N TYR A 5 8.18 17.57 1.37
CA TYR A 5 7.68 18.38 0.26
C TYR A 5 7.43 17.56 -1.02
N ASP A 6 7.60 16.25 -0.97
CA ASP A 6 7.32 15.38 -2.10
C ASP A 6 5.80 15.14 -2.18
N ILE A 7 5.23 15.52 -3.32
CA ILE A 7 3.78 15.43 -3.54
C ILE A 7 3.35 13.97 -3.66
N ASP A 8 4.17 13.12 -4.31
CA ASP A 8 3.84 11.71 -4.49
C ASP A 8 3.84 11.00 -3.12
N ASP A 9 4.80 11.35 -2.25
CA ASP A 9 4.90 10.85 -0.86
C ASP A 9 3.66 11.24 -0.04
N ILE A 10 3.22 12.52 -0.11
CA ILE A 10 2.03 13.01 0.59
C ILE A 10 0.77 12.29 0.12
N ILE A 11 0.61 12.12 -1.20
CA ILE A 11 -0.56 11.44 -1.77
C ILE A 11 -0.56 9.96 -1.40
N MET A 12 0.61 9.33 -1.43
CA MET A 12 0.78 7.93 -1.03
C MET A 12 0.39 7.71 0.43
N GLU A 13 0.75 8.62 1.34
CA GLU A 13 0.40 8.52 2.76
C GLU A 13 -1.10 8.67 3.07
N ASP A 14 -1.88 9.24 2.15
CA ASP A 14 -3.34 9.35 2.31
C ASP A 14 -4.09 8.04 1.99
N GLU A 15 -3.40 7.03 1.46
CA GLU A 15 -3.97 5.71 1.17
C GLU A 15 -4.55 5.07 2.45
N LEU A 16 -5.78 4.56 2.35
CA LEU A 16 -6.48 3.93 3.46
C LEU A 16 -5.94 2.52 3.74
N ILE A 17 -5.64 2.27 5.01
CA ILE A 17 -5.19 0.96 5.50
C ILE A 17 -6.04 0.49 6.67
N TRP A 18 -6.20 -0.83 6.74
CA TRP A 18 -6.92 -1.48 7.83
C TRP A 18 -6.07 -1.53 9.10
N VAL A 19 -6.62 -1.04 10.20
CA VAL A 19 -6.00 -1.11 11.53
C VAL A 19 -6.95 -1.75 12.54
N VAL A 20 -6.38 -2.29 13.61
CA VAL A 20 -7.11 -2.87 14.75
C VAL A 20 -6.76 -2.10 16.01
N PHE A 21 -7.77 -1.48 16.63
CA PHE A 21 -7.59 -0.80 17.91
C PHE A 21 -7.25 -1.80 19.02
N GLN A 22 -6.17 -1.54 19.75
CA GLN A 22 -5.72 -2.40 20.84
C GLN A 22 -6.35 -2.06 22.19
N ARG A 23 -6.95 -0.87 22.30
CA ARG A 23 -7.68 -0.38 23.49
C ARG A 23 -8.93 0.36 23.05
N ALA A 24 -9.89 0.43 23.96
CA ALA A 24 -11.04 1.30 23.76
C ALA A 24 -10.60 2.77 23.95
N GLU A 25 -10.94 3.62 22.99
CA GLU A 25 -10.55 5.03 22.99
C GLU A 25 -11.78 5.94 22.85
N ASN A 26 -11.89 6.92 23.74
CA ASN A 26 -12.99 7.89 23.74
C ASN A 26 -12.63 9.11 22.88
N GLY A 27 -13.64 9.76 22.29
CA GLY A 27 -13.46 10.95 21.46
C GLY A 27 -13.07 10.66 20.01
N VAL A 28 -12.97 9.39 19.63
CA VAL A 28 -12.52 8.94 18.30
C VAL A 28 -13.60 8.17 17.55
N GLY A 29 -14.86 8.24 18.00
CA GLY A 29 -15.98 7.55 17.36
C GLY A 29 -16.20 7.95 15.90
N LEU A 30 -15.75 9.14 15.47
CA LEU A 30 -15.77 9.53 14.05
C LEU A 30 -14.97 8.60 13.14
N LEU A 31 -13.96 7.91 13.68
CA LEU A 31 -13.12 7.00 12.92
C LEU A 31 -13.85 5.68 12.62
N ASP A 32 -14.76 5.25 13.49
CA ASP A 32 -15.54 4.03 13.27
C ASP A 32 -16.96 4.39 12.81
N PRO A 33 -17.30 4.22 11.52
CA PRO A 33 -18.63 4.52 11.02
C PRO A 33 -19.73 3.64 11.65
N GLY A 34 -19.36 2.54 12.32
CA GLY A 34 -20.28 1.68 13.06
C GLY A 34 -20.44 2.04 14.54
N ALA A 35 -19.71 3.04 15.05
CA ALA A 35 -19.78 3.42 16.45
C ALA A 35 -21.09 4.16 16.77
N GLU A 36 -21.89 3.60 17.68
CA GLU A 36 -23.12 4.23 18.18
C GLU A 36 -22.83 5.35 19.21
N SER A 37 -21.62 5.35 19.77
CA SER A 37 -21.16 6.33 20.76
C SER A 37 -19.87 6.98 20.28
N ASN A 38 -19.44 8.08 20.93
CA ASN A 38 -18.19 8.75 20.57
C ASN A 38 -16.94 7.99 21.07
N THR A 39 -16.95 6.66 20.96
CA THR A 39 -15.93 5.75 21.48
C THR A 39 -15.71 4.63 20.47
N VAL A 40 -14.45 4.23 20.30
CA VAL A 40 -14.07 3.05 19.51
C VAL A 40 -13.76 1.91 20.47
N GLU A 41 -14.36 0.75 20.23
CA GLU A 41 -14.18 -0.43 21.07
C GLU A 41 -12.83 -1.11 20.84
N GLN A 42 -12.33 -1.81 21.87
CA GLN A 42 -11.14 -2.63 21.72
C GLN A 42 -11.37 -3.74 20.68
N GLY A 43 -10.43 -3.89 19.74
CA GLY A 43 -10.52 -4.86 18.66
C GLY A 43 -11.32 -4.38 17.45
N ALA A 44 -11.87 -3.17 17.47
CA ALA A 44 -12.53 -2.57 16.32
C ALA A 44 -11.58 -2.47 15.12
N LYS A 45 -12.10 -2.85 13.95
CA LYS A 45 -11.40 -2.80 12.66
C LYS A 45 -11.85 -1.57 11.91
N VAL A 46 -10.91 -0.67 11.67
CA VAL A 46 -11.20 0.63 11.06
C VAL A 46 -10.23 0.87 9.90
N GLU A 47 -10.70 1.52 8.84
CA GLU A 47 -9.84 2.05 7.78
C GLU A 47 -9.39 3.46 8.15
N LEU A 48 -8.08 3.68 8.20
CA LEU A 48 -7.47 4.98 8.45
C LEU A 48 -6.45 5.32 7.37
N PRO A 49 -6.24 6.60 7.05
CA PRO A 49 -5.11 7.02 6.23
C PRO A 49 -3.78 6.56 6.84
N PHE A 50 -2.84 6.17 5.98
CA PHE A 50 -1.55 5.62 6.41
C PHE A 50 -0.78 6.57 7.34
N TRP A 51 -0.75 7.88 7.06
CA TRP A 51 -0.08 8.87 7.92
C TRP A 51 -0.61 8.83 9.36
N LEU A 52 -1.92 8.68 9.55
CA LEU A 52 -2.53 8.63 10.88
C LEU A 52 -2.30 7.28 11.55
N ALA A 53 -2.49 6.20 10.79
CA ALA A 53 -2.30 4.84 11.26
C ALA A 53 -0.87 4.61 11.78
N GLN A 54 0.14 5.15 11.08
CA GLN A 54 1.54 5.08 11.49
C GLN A 54 1.75 5.75 12.86
N GLU A 55 1.25 6.97 13.04
CA GLU A 55 1.41 7.72 14.31
C GLU A 55 0.72 7.02 15.49
N LEU A 56 -0.48 6.46 15.26
CA LEU A 56 -1.20 5.69 16.27
C LEU A 56 -0.51 4.36 16.60
N HIS A 57 0.11 3.72 15.60
CA HIS A 57 0.83 2.48 15.78
C HIS A 57 2.09 2.68 16.64
N LEU A 58 2.85 3.76 16.39
CA LEU A 58 4.03 4.11 17.19
C LEU A 58 3.68 4.35 18.67
N ARG A 59 2.45 4.79 18.96
CA ARG A 59 1.92 4.99 20.32
C ARG A 59 1.28 3.73 20.92
N LEU A 60 1.34 2.60 20.22
CA LEU A 60 0.76 1.31 20.64
C LEU A 60 -0.77 1.36 20.86
N VAL A 61 -1.45 2.26 20.15
CA VAL A 61 -2.93 2.39 20.18
C VAL A 61 -3.57 1.42 19.18
N VAL A 62 -2.94 1.26 18.01
CA VAL A 62 -3.45 0.41 16.93
C VAL A 62 -2.39 -0.55 16.41
N THR A 63 -2.84 -1.68 15.86
CA THR A 63 -2.01 -2.60 15.08
C THR A 63 -2.38 -2.47 13.61
N ILE A 64 -1.40 -2.27 12.74
CA ILE A 64 -1.60 -2.18 11.30
C ILE A 64 -1.70 -3.58 10.71
N ASN A 65 -2.78 -3.85 9.97
CA ASN A 65 -2.92 -5.10 9.25
C ASN A 65 -2.17 -5.03 7.91
N VAL A 66 -1.80 -6.19 7.37
CA VAL A 66 -1.22 -6.27 6.03
C VAL A 66 -2.19 -5.64 5.01
N PRO A 67 -1.78 -4.59 4.27
CA PRO A 67 -2.62 -3.99 3.23
C PRO A 67 -3.09 -5.03 2.20
N GLN A 68 -4.28 -4.83 1.64
CA GLN A 68 -4.88 -5.79 0.69
C GLN A 68 -4.03 -6.00 -0.57
N CYS A 69 -3.27 -4.98 -0.99
CA CYS A 69 -2.31 -5.09 -2.09
C CYS A 69 -1.18 -6.10 -1.82
N PHE A 70 -0.88 -6.43 -0.55
CA PHE A 70 0.12 -7.45 -0.18
C PHE A 70 -0.49 -8.76 0.30
N ASN A 71 -1.79 -8.98 0.08
CA ASN A 71 -2.44 -10.22 0.48
C ASN A 71 -1.89 -11.45 -0.28
N GLN A 72 -2.17 -12.65 0.24
CA GLN A 72 -1.67 -13.90 -0.34
C GLN A 72 -2.12 -14.12 -1.79
N LYS A 73 -3.30 -13.60 -2.17
CA LYS A 73 -3.82 -13.68 -3.54
C LYS A 73 -2.93 -12.91 -4.50
N THR A 74 -2.67 -11.63 -4.21
CA THR A 74 -1.81 -10.76 -5.03
C THR A 74 -0.40 -11.34 -5.11
N ARG A 75 0.13 -11.90 -4.00
CA ARG A 75 1.42 -12.59 -4.01
C ARG A 75 1.49 -13.74 -4.99
N LYS A 76 0.47 -14.60 -5.03
CA LYS A 76 0.39 -15.73 -5.96
C LYS A 76 0.27 -15.27 -7.41
N GLU A 77 -0.50 -14.22 -7.67
CA GLU A 77 -0.64 -13.65 -9.01
C GLU A 77 0.70 -13.10 -9.53
N ILE A 78 1.42 -12.33 -8.71
CA ILE A 78 2.75 -11.80 -9.07
C ILE A 78 3.79 -12.93 -9.23
N GLN A 79 3.68 -14.00 -8.44
CA GLN A 79 4.56 -15.17 -8.59
C GLN A 79 4.28 -15.94 -9.89
N ALA A 80 3.03 -15.96 -10.36
CA ALA A 80 2.66 -16.62 -11.61
C ALA A 80 3.11 -15.82 -12.84
N ASP A 81 2.76 -14.53 -12.89
CA ASP A 81 3.21 -13.61 -13.93
C ASP A 81 3.11 -12.16 -13.42
N ALA A 82 4.26 -11.60 -13.01
CA ALA A 82 4.30 -10.27 -12.44
C ALA A 82 3.92 -9.16 -13.44
N VAL A 83 4.10 -9.37 -14.75
CA VAL A 83 3.89 -8.35 -15.79
C VAL A 83 2.42 -8.19 -16.12
N CYS A 84 1.64 -9.27 -16.01
CA CYS A 84 0.20 -9.25 -16.28
C CYS A 84 -0.65 -8.73 -15.12
N VAL A 85 -0.06 -8.51 -13.93
CA VAL A 85 -0.80 -7.97 -12.79
C VAL A 85 -0.97 -6.46 -12.92
N ASP A 86 -2.23 -6.03 -12.86
CA ASP A 86 -2.61 -4.62 -12.72
C ASP A 86 -2.32 -4.15 -11.29
N LEU A 87 -1.12 -3.63 -11.08
CA LEU A 87 -0.72 -3.07 -9.80
C LEU A 87 -1.37 -1.71 -9.55
N LYS A 88 -1.60 -0.91 -10.61
CA LYS A 88 -2.20 0.43 -10.52
C LYS A 88 -3.56 0.42 -9.84
N ASN A 89 -4.46 -0.49 -10.24
CA ASN A 89 -5.78 -0.63 -9.61
C ASN A 89 -5.71 -1.21 -8.20
N ARG A 90 -4.63 -1.90 -7.82
CA ARG A 90 -4.48 -2.49 -6.49
C ARG A 90 -3.91 -1.50 -5.49
N CYS A 91 -2.90 -0.74 -5.92
CA CYS A 91 -2.28 0.34 -5.19
C CYS A 91 -1.41 1.13 -6.16
N SER A 92 -1.72 2.41 -6.36
CA SER A 92 -0.96 3.25 -7.30
C SER A 92 0.49 3.48 -6.87
N TYR A 93 0.77 3.42 -5.56
CA TYR A 93 2.09 3.56 -4.94
C TYR A 93 2.55 2.26 -4.26
N PHE A 94 2.50 1.15 -5.00
CA PHE A 94 2.69 -0.19 -4.45
C PHE A 94 4.04 -0.41 -3.76
N TYR A 95 5.13 0.11 -4.33
CA TYR A 95 6.47 -0.11 -3.82
C TYR A 95 6.74 0.78 -2.62
N GLU A 96 6.33 2.04 -2.69
CA GLU A 96 6.52 3.01 -1.63
C GLU A 96 5.69 2.67 -0.39
N LEU A 97 4.40 2.35 -0.56
CA LEU A 97 3.55 1.83 0.50
C LEU A 97 4.16 0.58 1.14
N GLY A 98 4.67 -0.34 0.32
CA GLY A 98 5.30 -1.55 0.79
C GLY A 98 6.53 -1.30 1.65
N CYS A 99 7.40 -0.37 1.23
CA CYS A 99 8.58 0.02 1.98
C CYS A 99 8.24 0.66 3.32
N LYS A 100 7.22 1.52 3.38
CA LYS A 100 6.78 2.18 4.63
C LYS A 100 6.01 1.25 5.56
N THR A 101 5.21 0.32 5.02
CA THR A 101 4.41 -0.62 5.82
C THR A 101 5.22 -1.82 6.32
N ALA A 102 6.24 -2.28 5.58
CA ALA A 102 7.08 -3.41 5.96
C ALA A 102 7.69 -3.34 7.39
N PRO A 103 8.20 -2.19 7.89
CA PRO A 103 8.70 -2.11 9.26
C PRO A 103 7.60 -2.05 10.33
N LEU A 104 6.37 -1.66 9.96
CA LEU A 104 5.24 -1.50 10.89
C LEU A 104 4.44 -2.79 11.03
N VAL A 105 4.44 -3.62 9.99
CA VAL A 105 3.71 -4.88 9.95
C VAL A 105 4.63 -6.02 10.37
N GLY A 106 4.13 -6.99 11.13
CA GLY A 106 4.92 -8.15 11.60
C GLY A 106 5.40 -9.10 10.49
N ASP A 107 4.96 -8.89 9.24
CA ASP A 107 5.31 -9.73 8.09
C ASP A 107 6.64 -9.31 7.44
N ARG A 108 7.71 -9.98 7.83
CA ARG A 108 9.07 -9.75 7.32
C ARG A 108 9.28 -10.13 5.85
N THR A 109 8.31 -10.80 5.22
CA THR A 109 8.44 -11.26 3.83
C THR A 109 8.11 -10.17 2.81
N ILE A 110 7.46 -9.08 3.23
CA ILE A 110 7.06 -7.97 2.35
C ILE A 110 8.25 -7.41 1.59
N GLY A 111 9.37 -7.12 2.27
CA GLY A 111 10.56 -6.56 1.61
C GLY A 111 11.13 -7.46 0.51
N SER A 112 11.26 -8.76 0.77
CA SER A 112 11.71 -9.73 -0.25
C SER A 112 10.72 -9.87 -1.40
N PHE A 113 9.42 -9.76 -1.11
CA PHE A 113 8.37 -9.84 -2.11
C PHE A 113 8.36 -8.61 -3.03
N LEU A 114 8.52 -7.40 -2.48
CA LEU A 114 8.66 -6.17 -3.26
C LEU A 114 9.85 -6.24 -4.21
N LEU A 115 11.00 -6.71 -3.72
CA LEU A 115 12.20 -6.88 -4.54
C LEU A 115 11.99 -7.90 -5.66
N TYR A 116 11.29 -9.01 -5.36
CA TYR A 116 10.92 -10.00 -6.37
C TYR A 116 10.02 -9.39 -7.46
N ALA A 117 8.94 -8.70 -7.05
CA ALA A 117 7.99 -8.07 -7.95
C ALA A 117 8.70 -7.05 -8.86
N PHE A 118 9.55 -6.20 -8.29
CA PHE A 118 10.34 -5.21 -9.02
C PHE A 118 11.26 -5.88 -10.06
N LYS A 119 12.08 -6.85 -9.65
CA LYS A 119 13.01 -7.53 -10.57
C LYS A 119 12.30 -8.24 -11.71
N SER A 120 11.17 -8.88 -11.43
CA SER A 120 10.40 -9.61 -12.43
C SER A 120 9.80 -8.67 -13.48
N ARG A 121 9.33 -7.49 -13.08
CA ARG A 121 8.70 -6.51 -13.99
C ARG A 121 9.70 -5.60 -14.70
N TYR A 122 10.86 -5.36 -14.09
CA TYR A 122 11.87 -4.41 -14.59
C TYR A 122 12.26 -4.64 -16.04
N LYS A 123 12.49 -5.91 -16.44
CA LYS A 123 12.92 -6.24 -17.80
C LYS A 123 11.89 -5.81 -18.84
N ASP A 124 10.60 -6.05 -18.58
CA ASP A 124 9.52 -5.73 -19.52
C ASP A 124 9.22 -4.23 -19.53
N VAL A 125 9.24 -3.57 -18.37
CA VAL A 125 9.15 -2.10 -18.28
C VAL A 125 10.25 -1.44 -19.11
N LEU A 126 11.50 -1.88 -18.93
CA LEU A 126 12.65 -1.36 -19.67
C LEU A 126 12.54 -1.63 -21.18
N SER A 127 12.18 -2.87 -21.56
CA SER A 127 12.03 -3.24 -22.98
C SER A 127 10.94 -2.43 -23.67
N ASN A 128 9.80 -2.22 -22.99
CA ASN A 128 8.71 -1.40 -23.51
C ASN A 128 9.07 0.08 -23.57
N ALA A 129 9.81 0.62 -22.59
CA ALA A 129 10.29 2.00 -22.64
C ALA A 129 11.18 2.27 -23.86
N HIS A 130 12.04 1.31 -24.25
CA HIS A 130 12.91 1.44 -25.42
C HIS A 130 12.22 1.12 -26.76
N THR A 131 11.17 0.30 -26.75
CA THR A 131 10.53 -0.21 -27.98
C THR A 131 9.20 0.46 -28.31
N ALA A 132 8.66 1.31 -27.42
CA ALA A 132 7.33 1.90 -27.57
C ALA A 132 7.19 2.78 -28.82
N ALA A 133 6.80 2.17 -29.94
CA ALA A 133 6.06 2.83 -31.00
C ALA A 133 4.64 3.12 -30.48
N PHE A 134 4.13 4.33 -30.74
CA PHE A 134 2.94 4.96 -30.14
C PHE A 134 1.63 4.14 -30.06
N THR A 135 1.53 2.97 -30.69
CA THR A 135 0.28 2.21 -30.85
C THR A 135 0.04 1.11 -29.79
N VAL A 136 1.07 0.57 -29.12
CA VAL A 136 0.94 -0.51 -28.10
C VAL A 136 1.07 0.01 -26.66
N ALA A 137 1.57 1.24 -26.49
CA ALA A 137 1.80 1.89 -25.20
C ALA A 137 0.59 1.99 -24.25
N PRO A 138 -0.67 2.24 -24.67
CA PRO A 138 -1.71 2.64 -23.72
C PRO A 138 -2.16 1.51 -22.78
N LYS A 139 -2.15 0.24 -23.23
CA LYS A 139 -2.55 -0.91 -22.41
C LYS A 139 -1.48 -1.32 -21.39
N PHE A 140 -0.21 -1.13 -21.74
CA PHE A 140 0.88 -1.43 -20.83
C PHE A 140 0.99 -0.36 -19.74
N LEU A 141 0.87 0.92 -20.09
CA LEU A 141 0.90 2.02 -19.12
C LEU A 141 -0.28 2.00 -18.12
N SER A 142 -1.42 1.39 -18.47
CA SER A 142 -2.58 1.34 -17.57
C SER A 142 -2.39 0.42 -16.38
N ILE A 143 -1.43 -0.51 -16.41
CA ILE A 143 -1.17 -1.49 -15.34
C ILE A 143 0.06 -1.16 -14.49
N LEU A 144 0.81 -0.12 -14.86
CA LEU A 144 2.01 0.32 -14.16
C LEU A 144 1.66 1.19 -12.95
N THR A 145 2.44 1.01 -11.89
CA THR A 145 2.44 1.86 -10.72
C THR A 145 2.99 3.24 -11.03
N LYS A 146 2.77 4.23 -10.16
CA LYS A 146 3.31 5.58 -10.34
C LYS A 146 4.83 5.60 -10.35
N GLU A 147 5.42 4.77 -9.50
CA GLU A 147 6.88 4.60 -9.39
C GLU A 147 7.51 3.95 -10.63
N GLU A 148 6.73 3.21 -11.43
CA GLU A 148 7.19 2.59 -12.69
C GLU A 148 7.05 3.52 -13.91
N ILE A 149 6.26 4.59 -13.79
CA ILE A 149 6.02 5.55 -14.88
C ILE A 149 7.02 6.71 -14.84
N ASN A 150 7.41 7.15 -13.64
CA ASN A 150 8.36 8.22 -13.40
C ASN A 150 9.82 7.79 -13.67
#